data_AF-A0A529HBF8-F1
#
_entry.id   AF-A0A529HBF8-F1
#
_cell.length_a   1.000
_cell.length_b   1.000
_cell.length_c   1.000
_cell.angle_alpha   90.00
_cell.angle_beta   90.00
_cell.angle_gamma   90.00
#
_symmetry.space_group_name_H-M   'P 1'
#
loop_
_entity.id
_entity.type
_entity.pdbx_description
1 polymer ?
#
loop_
_entity_poly.entity_id
_entity_poly.type
_entity_poly.pdbx_seq_one_letter_code
_entity_poly.pdbx_strand_id
1 'polypeptide(L)' 'AQYHRRIVTALATQDAQAAREALVADISRPFTFLRHKLQSAAKDQT' A
#
# COMPACT_ATOMS: atom_id res chain seq x y z
N ALA A 1 -2.75 7.50 -7.81
CA ALA A 1 -4.21 7.75 -7.73
C ALA A 1 -5.09 6.49 -7.57
N GLN A 2 -4.58 5.26 -7.78
CA GLN A 2 -5.41 4.03 -7.78
C GLN A 2 -5.98 3.65 -6.39
N TYR A 3 -5.18 3.74 -5.33
CA TYR A 3 -5.64 3.38 -3.97
C TYR A 3 -6.66 4.36 -3.42
N HIS A 4 -6.47 5.65 -3.65
CA HIS A 4 -7.44 6.69 -3.29
C HIS A 4 -8.81 6.45 -3.95
N ARG A 5 -8.84 6.03 -5.23
CA ARG A 5 -10.08 5.63 -5.90
C ARG A 5 -10.74 4.43 -5.23
N ARG A 6 -9.97 3.40 -4.85
CA ARG A 6 -10.50 2.21 -4.17
C ARG A 6 -11.09 2.54 -2.79
N ILE A 7 -10.45 3.44 -2.03
CA ILE A 7 -10.96 3.93 -0.74
C ILE A 7 -12.29 4.65 -0.96
N VAL A 8 -12.36 5.59 -1.90
CA VAL A 8 -13.59 6.35 -2.19
C VAL A 8 -14.73 5.43 -2.66
N THR A 9 -14.44 4.46 -3.53
CA THR A 9 -15.44 3.47 -3.97
C THR A 9 -15.97 2.65 -2.81
N ALA A 10 -15.10 2.13 -1.94
CA ALA A 10 -15.52 1.33 -0.78
C ALA A 10 -16.34 2.14 0.23
N LEU A 11 -15.99 3.42 0.44
CA LEU A 11 -16.78 4.33 1.27
C LEU A 11 -18.16 4.61 0.65
N ALA A 12 -18.24 4.81 -0.67
CA ALA A 12 -19.49 5.05 -1.36
C ALA A 12 -20.44 3.84 -1.31
N THR A 13 -19.90 2.63 -1.28
CA THR A 13 -20.68 1.38 -1.10
C THR A 13 -20.87 0.99 0.36
N GLN A 14 -20.44 1.83 1.31
CA GLN A 14 -20.47 1.57 2.75
C GLN A 14 -19.80 0.25 3.16
N ASP A 15 -18.81 -0.20 2.38
CA ASP A 15 -18.02 -1.38 2.68
C ASP A 15 -16.83 -1.00 3.57
N ALA A 16 -17.06 -1.07 4.88
CA ALA A 16 -16.06 -0.71 5.88
C ALA A 16 -14.79 -1.58 5.81
N GLN A 17 -14.93 -2.86 5.45
CA GLN A 17 -13.80 -3.78 5.37
C GLN A 17 -12.93 -3.44 4.16
N ALA A 18 -13.54 -3.28 2.98
CA ALA A 18 -12.81 -2.90 1.78
C ALA A 18 -12.14 -1.53 1.92
N ALA A 19 -12.78 -0.57 2.60
CA ALA A 19 -12.19 0.75 2.87
C ALA A 19 -10.95 0.63 3.76
N ARG A 20 -11.03 -0.18 4.83
CA ARG A 20 -9.90 -0.45 5.74
C ARG A 20 -8.74 -1.12 5.01
N GLU A 21 -9.01 -2.15 4.22
CA GLU A 21 -7.98 -2.86 3.45
C GLU A 21 -7.28 -1.93 2.45
N ALA A 22 -8.05 -1.11 1.74
CA ALA A 22 -7.51 -0.15 0.79
C ALA A 22 -6.62 0.90 1.47
N LEU A 23 -7.01 1.37 2.67
CA LEU A 23 -6.23 2.31 3.47
C LEU A 23 -4.91 1.70 3.97
N VAL A 24 -4.96 0.49 4.54
CA VAL A 24 -3.77 -0.22 5.02
C VAL A 24 -2.80 -0.48 3.86
N ALA A 25 -3.31 -0.88 2.70
CA ALA A 25 -2.50 -1.09 1.51
C ALA A 25 -1.80 0.20 1.04
N ASP A 26 -2.50 1.33 1.04
CA ASP A 26 -1.94 2.63 0.64
C ASP A 26 -0.80 3.06 1.59
N ILE A 27 -1.02 2.95 2.90
CA ILE A 27 -0.03 3.33 3.92
C ILE A 27 1.17 2.36 3.94
N SER A 28 0.94 1.06 3.74
CA SER A 28 2.00 0.04 3.83
C SER A 28 2.93 0.00 2.62
N ARG A 29 2.44 0.39 1.44
CA ARG A 29 3.16 0.24 0.16
C ARG A 29 4.52 0.96 0.12
N PRO A 30 4.67 2.21 0.61
CA PRO A 30 5.98 2.88 0.67
C PRO A 30 7.00 2.09 1.50
N PHE A 31 6.57 1.47 2.60
CA PHE A 31 7.46 0.68 3.45
C PHE A 31 7.87 -0.64 2.79
N THR A 32 6.94 -1.32 2.11
CA THR A 32 7.27 -2.50 1.29
C THR A 32 8.31 -2.16 0.22
N PHE A 33 8.10 -1.05 -0.49
CA PHE A 33 9.04 -0.57 -1.50
C PHE A 33 10.41 -0.25 -0.90
N LEU A 34 10.45 0.50 0.21
CA LEU A 34 11.69 0.86 0.90
C LEU A 34 12.45 -0.39 1.36
N ARG A 35 11.75 -1.36 1.95
CA ARG A 35 12.34 -2.64 2.36
C ARG A 35 12.99 -3.36 1.18
N HIS A 36 12.29 -3.48 0.06
CA HIS A 36 12.86 -4.11 -1.14
C HIS A 36 14.10 -3.35 -1.64
N LYS A 37 14.04 -2.01 -1.69
CA LYS A 37 15.18 -1.19 -2.10
C LYS A 37 16.40 -1.41 -1.20
N LEU A 38 16.22 -1.44 0.11
CA LEU A 38 17.29 -1.68 1.08
C LEU A 38 17.87 -3.10 0.95
N GLN A 39 17.01 -4.10 0.77
CA GLN A 39 17.44 -5.49 0.59
C GLN A 39 18.22 -5.70 -0.72
N SER A 40 17.83 -5.04 -1.80
CA SER A 40 18.60 -5.06 -3.05
C SER A 40 19.95 -4.37 -2.89
N ALA A 41 19.98 -3.17 -2.30
CA ALA A 41 21.23 -2.44 -2.07
C ALA A 41 22.24 -3.20 -1.20
N ALA A 42 21.76 -4.01 -0.24
CA ALA A 42 22.62 -4.85 0.60
C ALA A 42 23.25 -6.03 -0.17
N LYS A 43 22.57 -6.55 -1.20
CA LYS A 43 23.07 -7.68 -2.02
C LYS A 43 24.19 -7.26 -2.96
N ASP A 44 24.15 -6.01 -3.45
CA ASP A 44 25.15 -5.48 -4.39
C ASP A 44 26.50 -5.14 -3.71
N GLN A 45 26.58 -5.22 -2.37
CA GLN A 45 27.79 -4.92 -1.58
C GLN A 45 28.59 -6.17 -1.16
N THR A 46 28.13 -7.37 -1.52
CA THR A 46 28.76 -8.68 -1.24
C THR A 46 29.19 -9.35 -2.53
#